data_AF-A0A9D7C927-F1
#
_entry.id   AF-A0A9D7C927-F1
#
_cell.length_a   1.000
_cell.length_b   1.000
_cell.length_c   1.000
_cell.angle_alpha   90.00
_cell.angle_beta   90.00
_cell.angle_gamma   90.00
#
_symmetry.space_group_name_H-M   'P 1'
#
loop_
_entity.id
_entity.type
_entity.pdbx_description
1 polymer ?
#
loop_
_entity_poly.entity_id
_entity_poly.type
_entity_poly.pdbx_seq_one_letter_code
_entity_poly.pdbx_strand_id
1 'polypeptide(L)'
;MITRADVAWSLGLSAIPLAVLVWLAGFPSPWAAWRAATCMPDHCFCERLRDSLVRQPVNTATSIAFLTVAAVVWRVAFRPDRALRVRGVRLVASPMLAALFAGALLVIGLGSAFYHASFTFVGQTVDVLGMYLLGTFVILYAVVRTHEVTTRRSAVAYVLGNAALLTLLVLVPELRRWAFAAVVLVAIATEWRARSSGRARGDLRYFAAAVGVLGLGFVFWIIDLLRITCAPMSIVQGHGAWHVLGAAAAALVFGYYVSEGREEGTA
;
A
#
# COMPACT_ATOMS: atom_id res chain seq x y z
N MET A 1 9.81 17.27 8.94
CA MET A 1 10.20 17.01 7.52
C MET A 1 10.84 15.62 7.46
N ILE A 2 10.66 14.82 6.41
CA ILE A 2 11.35 13.52 6.30
C ILE A 2 12.85 13.78 6.19
N THR A 3 13.65 13.26 7.13
CA THR A 3 15.10 13.48 7.16
C THR A 3 15.85 12.33 6.48
N ARG A 4 17.11 12.56 6.06
CA ARG A 4 17.97 11.47 5.57
C ARG A 4 18.14 10.34 6.60
N ALA A 5 18.13 10.69 7.89
CA ALA A 5 18.20 9.73 8.99
C ALA A 5 16.93 8.87 9.11
N ASP A 6 15.76 9.37 8.70
CA ASP A 6 14.52 8.57 8.65
C ASP A 6 14.59 7.50 7.58
N VAL A 7 15.04 7.90 6.40
CA VAL A 7 15.19 7.01 5.26
C VAL A 7 16.25 5.94 5.58
N ALA A 8 17.43 6.35 6.06
CA ALA A 8 18.51 5.43 6.41
C ALA A 8 18.08 4.41 7.49
N TRP A 9 17.39 4.86 8.54
CA TRP A 9 16.89 3.95 9.57
C TRP A 9 15.85 2.96 9.03
N SER A 10 14.94 3.42 8.18
CA SER A 10 13.87 2.58 7.62
C SER A 10 14.43 1.54 6.63
N LEU A 11 15.47 1.91 5.88
CA LEU A 11 16.21 0.98 5.02
C LEU A 11 16.93 -0.09 5.87
N GLY A 12 17.58 0.31 6.97
CA GLY A 12 18.20 -0.63 7.91
C GLY A 12 17.19 -1.61 8.53
N LEU A 13 16.02 -1.12 8.93
CA LEU A 13 14.93 -1.97 9.44
C LEU A 13 14.46 -3.00 8.40
N SER A 14 14.40 -2.58 7.13
CA SER A 14 13.91 -3.40 6.01
C SER A 14 14.92 -4.42 5.50
N ALA A 15 16.21 -4.27 5.85
CA ALA A 15 17.24 -5.25 5.54
C ALA A 15 17.06 -6.58 6.30
N ILE A 16 16.51 -6.54 7.52
CA ILE A 16 16.25 -7.73 8.33
C ILE A 16 15.22 -8.65 7.66
N PRO A 17 14.01 -8.19 7.30
CA PRO A 17 13.06 -8.99 6.53
C PRO A 17 13.66 -9.56 5.24
N LEU A 18 14.48 -8.79 4.52
CA LEU A 18 15.09 -9.27 3.27
C LEU A 18 16.06 -10.43 3.53
N ALA A 19 16.90 -10.34 4.56
CA ALA A 19 17.80 -11.42 4.95
C ALA A 19 17.03 -12.67 5.41
N VAL A 20 15.96 -12.48 6.18
CA VAL A 20 15.06 -13.57 6.61
C VAL A 20 14.42 -14.24 5.40
N LEU A 21 13.97 -13.50 4.39
CA LEU A 21 13.39 -14.07 3.17
C LEU A 21 14.40 -14.91 2.38
N VAL A 22 15.64 -14.46 2.26
CA VAL A 22 16.71 -15.23 1.59
C VAL A 22 16.94 -16.56 2.31
N TRP A 23 16.99 -16.54 3.64
CA TRP A 23 17.12 -17.75 4.45
C TRP A 23 15.90 -18.68 4.30
N LEU A 24 14.69 -18.13 4.38
CA LEU A 24 13.42 -18.85 4.24
C LEU A 24 13.24 -19.49 2.85
N ALA A 25 13.80 -18.90 1.79
CA ALA A 25 13.67 -19.42 0.43
C ALA A 25 14.33 -20.80 0.22
N GLY A 26 15.21 -21.24 1.12
CA GLY A 26 15.84 -22.56 1.09
C GLY A 26 15.02 -23.69 1.71
N PHE A 27 13.90 -23.38 2.37
CA PHE A 27 13.05 -24.39 3.01
C PHE A 27 12.03 -25.01 2.03
N PRO A 28 11.65 -26.28 2.21
CA PRO A 28 10.65 -26.95 1.36
C PRO A 28 9.27 -26.29 1.49
N SER A 29 8.41 -26.47 0.49
CA SER A 29 7.10 -25.84 0.45
C SER A 29 6.12 -26.45 1.48
N PRO A 30 5.57 -25.67 2.43
CA PRO A 30 4.56 -26.16 3.36
C PRO A 30 3.11 -25.94 2.86
N TRP A 31 2.93 -25.42 1.65
CA TRP A 31 1.66 -24.83 1.22
C TRP A 31 0.66 -25.81 0.59
N ALA A 32 1.04 -27.08 0.40
CA ALA A 32 0.23 -28.08 -0.31
C ALA A 32 -1.15 -28.30 0.31
N ALA A 33 -1.28 -28.21 1.64
CA ALA A 33 -2.54 -28.40 2.36
C ALA A 33 -3.45 -27.16 2.37
N TRP A 34 -2.97 -26.01 1.90
CA TRP A 34 -3.70 -24.75 1.90
C TRP A 34 -4.52 -24.60 0.63
N ARG A 35 -5.69 -23.94 0.72
CA ARG A 35 -6.46 -23.59 -0.48
C ARG A 35 -5.63 -22.69 -1.37
N ALA A 36 -5.43 -23.08 -2.64
CA ALA A 36 -4.69 -22.29 -3.62
C ALA A 36 -5.38 -20.95 -3.93
N ALA A 37 -4.59 -19.95 -4.30
CA ALA A 37 -5.09 -18.68 -4.83
C ALA A 37 -5.89 -18.88 -6.12
N THR A 38 -6.84 -17.98 -6.41
CA THR A 38 -7.79 -18.19 -7.53
C THR A 38 -7.15 -18.05 -8.91
N CYS A 39 -5.93 -17.51 -8.99
CA CYS A 39 -5.18 -17.42 -10.24
C CYS A 39 -4.38 -18.68 -10.59
N MET A 40 -4.27 -19.64 -9.68
CA MET A 40 -3.50 -20.86 -9.90
C MET A 40 -4.24 -21.82 -10.84
N PRO A 41 -3.51 -22.64 -11.64
CA PRO A 41 -2.06 -22.71 -11.72
C PRO A 41 -1.40 -21.66 -12.64
N ASP A 42 -2.11 -21.16 -13.66
CA ASP A 42 -1.45 -20.55 -14.82
C ASP A 42 -1.74 -19.07 -15.07
N HIS A 43 -2.49 -18.37 -14.20
CA HIS A 43 -2.97 -17.01 -14.47
C HIS A 43 -2.56 -15.97 -13.42
N CYS A 44 -1.49 -16.26 -12.66
CA CYS A 44 -1.02 -15.39 -11.59
C CYS A 44 -0.13 -14.24 -12.09
N PHE A 45 1.18 -14.48 -12.19
CA PHE A 45 2.20 -13.50 -12.56
C PHE A 45 3.34 -14.17 -13.34
N CYS A 46 4.25 -13.39 -13.89
CA CYS A 46 5.34 -13.90 -14.72
C CYS A 46 6.40 -14.71 -13.95
N GLU A 47 6.78 -14.27 -12.74
CA GLU A 47 7.86 -14.90 -11.98
C GLU A 47 7.59 -16.40 -11.75
N ARG A 48 8.59 -17.24 -12.01
CA ARG A 48 8.47 -18.69 -11.87
C ARG A 48 8.14 -19.07 -10.42
N LEU A 49 7.10 -19.89 -10.25
CA LEU A 49 6.81 -20.54 -8.99
C LEU A 49 7.86 -21.62 -8.68
N ARG A 50 8.49 -21.50 -7.51
CA ARG A 50 9.40 -22.51 -6.96
C ARG A 50 8.64 -23.45 -6.03
N ASP A 51 9.13 -24.68 -5.91
CA ASP A 51 8.66 -25.63 -4.90
C ASP A 51 9.43 -25.44 -3.58
N SER A 52 9.24 -24.27 -2.97
CA SER A 52 9.88 -23.91 -1.70
C SER A 52 8.91 -23.09 -0.85
N LEU A 53 9.33 -22.77 0.37
CA LEU A 53 8.55 -21.95 1.30
C LEU A 53 8.32 -20.53 0.75
N VAL A 54 9.25 -20.00 -0.04
CA VAL A 54 9.09 -18.74 -0.77
C VAL A 54 8.98 -19.03 -2.27
N ARG A 55 7.74 -19.13 -2.76
CA ARG A 55 7.48 -19.56 -4.15
C ARG A 55 7.89 -18.52 -5.20
N GLN A 56 7.79 -17.22 -4.91
CA GLN A 56 8.25 -16.12 -5.77
C GLN A 56 9.19 -15.16 -5.02
N PRO A 57 10.51 -15.43 -4.98
CA PRO A 57 11.46 -14.62 -4.21
C PRO A 57 11.52 -13.14 -4.58
N VAL A 58 11.43 -12.77 -5.87
CA VAL A 58 11.54 -11.38 -6.31
C VAL A 58 10.29 -10.58 -5.92
N ASN A 59 9.10 -11.11 -6.21
CA ASN A 59 7.84 -10.47 -5.84
C ASN A 59 7.66 -10.40 -4.31
N THR A 60 8.12 -11.43 -3.58
CA THR A 60 8.14 -11.41 -2.11
C THR A 60 9.10 -10.34 -1.58
N ALA A 61 10.31 -10.23 -2.13
CA ALA A 61 11.30 -9.24 -1.70
C ALA A 61 10.87 -7.80 -2.01
N THR A 62 10.33 -7.55 -3.20
CA THR A 62 9.87 -6.21 -3.61
C THR A 62 8.69 -5.70 -2.78
N SER A 63 7.90 -6.60 -2.19
CA SER A 63 6.82 -6.25 -1.23
C SER A 63 7.35 -5.54 0.03
N ILE A 64 8.63 -5.72 0.39
CA ILE A 64 9.27 -5.01 1.51
C ILE A 64 9.34 -3.49 1.29
N ALA A 65 9.21 -3.01 0.05
CA ALA A 65 9.14 -1.58 -0.24
C ALA A 65 8.00 -0.90 0.56
N PHE A 66 6.86 -1.56 0.72
CA PHE A 66 5.75 -1.05 1.53
C PHE A 66 6.10 -0.98 3.03
N LEU A 67 6.86 -1.95 3.54
CA LEU A 67 7.33 -1.94 4.94
C LEU A 67 8.30 -0.79 5.19
N THR A 68 9.17 -0.51 4.22
CA THR A 68 10.07 0.65 4.26
C THR A 68 9.27 1.94 4.39
N VAL A 69 8.23 2.11 3.56
CA VAL A 69 7.38 3.31 3.60
C VAL A 69 6.57 3.38 4.90
N ALA A 70 6.04 2.25 5.38
CA ALA A 70 5.35 2.18 6.66
C ALA A 70 6.24 2.62 7.82
N ALA A 71 7.51 2.18 7.82
CA ALA A 71 8.51 2.55 8.83
C ALA A 71 8.82 4.06 8.79
N VAL A 72 8.94 4.66 7.59
CA VAL A 72 9.11 6.12 7.43
C VAL A 72 7.90 6.87 7.98
N VAL A 73 6.68 6.47 7.59
CA VAL A 73 5.43 7.09 8.07
C VAL A 73 5.36 7.00 9.58
N TRP A 74 5.56 5.81 10.14
CA TRP A 74 5.49 5.57 11.58
C TRP A 74 6.47 6.47 12.32
N ARG A 75 7.72 6.49 11.88
CA ARG A 75 8.77 7.31 12.49
C ARG A 75 8.45 8.80 12.40
N VAL A 76 7.92 9.28 11.29
CA VAL A 76 7.56 10.70 11.13
C VAL A 76 6.34 11.08 11.96
N ALA A 77 5.29 10.24 11.97
CA ALA A 77 4.04 10.54 12.65
C ALA A 77 4.13 10.41 14.18
N PHE A 78 4.92 9.44 14.68
CA PHE A 78 5.08 9.18 16.10
C PHE A 78 6.35 9.78 16.71
N ARG A 79 7.12 10.54 15.93
CA ARG A 79 8.24 11.30 16.48
C ARG A 79 7.77 12.41 17.42
N PRO A 80 8.59 12.79 18.43
CA PRO A 80 8.34 13.96 19.26
C PRO A 80 8.45 15.30 18.51
N ASP A 81 8.65 15.29 17.20
CA ASP A 81 8.89 16.50 16.40
C ASP A 81 7.69 17.45 16.50
N ARG A 82 7.90 18.54 17.24
CA ARG A 82 6.90 19.58 17.48
C ARG A 82 6.54 20.32 16.21
N ALA A 83 7.38 20.37 15.17
CA ALA A 83 7.17 21.26 14.03
C ALA A 83 5.92 20.90 13.20
N LEU A 84 5.69 19.61 12.91
CA LEU A 84 4.50 19.19 12.16
C LEU A 84 3.22 19.30 12.99
N ARG A 85 3.33 19.10 14.31
CA ARG A 85 2.22 19.27 15.25
C ARG A 85 1.85 20.74 15.42
N VAL A 86 2.85 21.63 15.51
CA VAL A 86 2.68 23.09 15.56
C VAL A 86 2.04 23.62 14.28
N ARG A 87 2.37 23.04 13.11
CA ARG A 87 1.75 23.35 11.81
C ARG A 87 0.35 22.75 11.62
N GLY A 88 -0.22 22.08 12.63
CA GLY A 88 -1.59 21.59 12.57
C GLY A 88 -1.86 20.49 11.54
N VAL A 89 -0.84 19.76 11.06
CA VAL A 89 -1.03 18.68 10.06
C VAL A 89 -1.90 17.58 10.67
N ARG A 90 -3.14 17.41 10.16
CA ARG A 90 -4.17 16.58 10.79
C ARG A 90 -3.79 15.10 10.86
N LEU A 91 -3.14 14.56 9.82
CA LEU A 91 -2.63 13.18 9.80
C LEU A 91 -1.66 12.89 10.96
N VAL A 92 -0.76 13.83 11.27
CA VAL A 92 0.27 13.68 12.30
C VAL A 92 -0.27 14.05 13.69
N ALA A 93 -1.22 14.98 13.76
CA ALA A 93 -1.87 15.38 15.00
C ALA A 93 -2.81 14.29 15.56
N SER A 94 -3.31 13.38 14.72
CA SER A 94 -4.20 12.28 15.12
C SER A 94 -3.46 10.93 15.12
N PRO A 95 -3.15 10.36 16.30
CA PRO A 95 -2.50 9.05 16.41
C PRO A 95 -3.26 7.94 15.68
N MET A 96 -4.60 8.02 15.68
CA MET A 96 -5.45 7.07 14.98
C MET A 96 -5.25 7.13 13.47
N LEU A 97 -5.26 8.33 12.86
CA LEU A 97 -5.10 8.45 11.40
C LEU A 97 -3.70 8.02 10.95
N ALA A 98 -2.67 8.42 11.70
CA ALA A 98 -1.31 7.95 11.48
C ALA A 98 -1.20 6.42 11.57
N ALA A 99 -1.80 5.81 12.60
CA ALA A 99 -1.80 4.37 12.79
C ALA A 99 -2.55 3.62 11.67
N LEU A 100 -3.70 4.14 11.21
CA LEU A 100 -4.44 3.53 10.11
C LEU A 100 -3.65 3.57 8.79
N PHE A 101 -3.01 4.70 8.47
CA PHE A 101 -2.21 4.81 7.24
C PHE A 101 -0.97 3.89 7.29
N ALA A 102 -0.20 3.95 8.37
CA ALA A 102 0.98 3.09 8.54
C ALA A 102 0.59 1.61 8.62
N GLY A 103 -0.50 1.29 9.32
CA GLY A 103 -1.05 -0.06 9.44
C GLY A 103 -1.50 -0.63 8.11
N ALA A 104 -2.18 0.16 7.27
CA ALA A 104 -2.55 -0.26 5.92
C ALA A 104 -1.31 -0.65 5.09
N LEU A 105 -0.23 0.14 5.15
CA LEU A 105 1.02 -0.17 4.46
C LEU A 105 1.72 -1.41 5.00
N LEU A 106 1.68 -1.64 6.33
CA LEU A 106 2.18 -2.87 6.94
C LEU A 106 1.40 -4.08 6.44
N VAL A 107 0.06 -4.00 6.39
CA VAL A 107 -0.78 -5.10 5.89
C VAL A 107 -0.52 -5.35 4.41
N ILE A 108 -0.35 -4.30 3.58
CA ILE A 108 0.05 -4.48 2.17
C ILE A 108 1.39 -5.22 2.09
N GLY A 109 2.44 -4.73 2.74
CA GLY A 109 3.77 -5.31 2.61
C GLY A 109 3.83 -6.76 3.12
N LEU A 110 3.28 -7.03 4.29
CA LEU A 110 3.27 -8.39 4.87
C LEU A 110 2.31 -9.32 4.13
N GLY A 111 1.12 -8.84 3.78
CA GLY A 111 0.13 -9.60 3.03
C GLY A 111 0.62 -9.99 1.65
N SER A 112 1.22 -9.04 0.93
CA SER A 112 1.80 -9.25 -0.39
C SER A 112 3.00 -10.21 -0.33
N ALA A 113 3.91 -10.02 0.62
CA ALA A 113 5.01 -10.96 0.85
C ALA A 113 4.48 -12.38 1.17
N PHE A 114 3.49 -12.50 2.05
CA PHE A 114 2.88 -13.80 2.36
C PHE A 114 2.19 -14.43 1.16
N TYR A 115 1.51 -13.64 0.33
CA TYR A 115 0.88 -14.11 -0.89
C TYR A 115 1.92 -14.64 -1.89
N HIS A 116 2.98 -13.90 -2.17
CA HIS A 116 4.02 -14.35 -3.10
C HIS A 116 4.88 -15.50 -2.55
N ALA A 117 5.01 -15.60 -1.23
CA ALA A 117 5.64 -16.74 -0.61
C ALA A 117 4.78 -18.00 -0.73
N SER A 118 3.44 -17.89 -0.59
CA SER A 118 2.57 -19.04 -0.40
C SER A 118 1.70 -19.43 -1.60
N PHE A 119 1.23 -18.45 -2.38
CA PHE A 119 0.19 -18.60 -3.40
C PHE A 119 -1.10 -19.23 -2.89
N THR A 120 -1.44 -18.96 -1.63
CA THR A 120 -2.66 -19.42 -0.99
C THR A 120 -3.79 -18.41 -1.13
N PHE A 121 -5.04 -18.87 -1.04
CA PHE A 121 -6.23 -18.01 -1.03
C PHE A 121 -6.20 -17.03 0.15
N VAL A 122 -5.74 -17.47 1.32
CA VAL A 122 -5.60 -16.59 2.49
C VAL A 122 -4.56 -15.51 2.19
N GLY A 123 -3.41 -15.88 1.61
CA GLY A 123 -2.41 -14.91 1.14
C GLY A 123 -3.01 -13.89 0.18
N GLN A 124 -3.68 -14.35 -0.87
CA GLN A 124 -4.36 -13.49 -1.85
C GLN A 124 -5.36 -12.53 -1.17
N THR A 125 -6.10 -13.03 -0.16
CA THR A 125 -7.10 -12.25 0.56
C THR A 125 -6.44 -11.12 1.35
N VAL A 126 -5.37 -11.43 2.09
CA VAL A 126 -4.68 -10.42 2.93
C VAL A 126 -3.93 -9.40 2.07
N ASP A 127 -3.30 -9.83 0.97
CA ASP A 127 -2.66 -8.96 -0.02
C ASP A 127 -3.63 -7.88 -0.54
N VAL A 128 -4.76 -8.31 -1.10
CA VAL A 128 -5.77 -7.39 -1.65
C VAL A 128 -6.45 -6.56 -0.55
N LEU A 129 -6.70 -7.15 0.64
CA LEU A 129 -7.26 -6.40 1.77
C LEU A 129 -6.35 -5.24 2.17
N GLY A 130 -5.03 -5.42 2.18
CA GLY A 130 -4.09 -4.33 2.41
C GLY A 130 -4.32 -3.16 1.46
N MET A 131 -4.50 -3.45 0.18
CA MET A 131 -4.74 -2.44 -0.85
C MET A 131 -6.08 -1.71 -0.63
N TYR A 132 -7.12 -2.42 -0.21
CA TYR A 132 -8.40 -1.83 0.19
C TYR A 132 -8.27 -0.91 1.40
N LEU A 133 -7.53 -1.32 2.44
CA LEU A 133 -7.30 -0.50 3.63
C LEU A 133 -6.67 0.84 3.25
N LEU A 134 -5.64 0.85 2.39
CA LEU A 134 -5.01 2.09 1.96
C LEU A 134 -5.94 2.96 1.09
N GLY A 135 -6.61 2.36 0.10
CA GLY A 135 -7.50 3.11 -0.79
C GLY A 135 -8.71 3.71 -0.05
N THR A 136 -9.32 2.95 0.86
CA THR A 136 -10.41 3.44 1.71
C THR A 136 -9.93 4.43 2.76
N PHE A 137 -8.67 4.37 3.19
CA PHE A 137 -8.08 5.39 4.05
C PHE A 137 -8.03 6.74 3.33
N VAL A 138 -7.60 6.77 2.06
CA VAL A 138 -7.57 8.01 1.26
C VAL A 138 -8.96 8.64 1.18
N ILE A 139 -9.99 7.82 0.95
CA ILE A 139 -11.40 8.25 0.97
C ILE A 139 -11.78 8.83 2.34
N LEU A 140 -11.49 8.10 3.42
CA LEU A 140 -11.77 8.53 4.79
C LEU A 140 -11.08 9.86 5.11
N TYR A 141 -9.81 10.01 4.75
CA TYR A 141 -9.02 11.19 5.07
C TYR A 141 -9.52 12.41 4.29
N ALA A 142 -9.92 12.24 3.03
CA ALA A 142 -10.62 13.28 2.27
C ALA A 142 -11.93 13.71 2.94
N VAL A 143 -12.75 12.76 3.41
CA VAL A 143 -14.03 13.04 4.09
C VAL A 143 -13.80 13.77 5.42
N VAL A 144 -12.86 13.31 6.25
CA VAL A 144 -12.56 13.92 7.56
C VAL A 144 -12.01 15.34 7.41
N ARG A 145 -11.37 15.69 6.29
CA ARG A 145 -10.88 17.06 6.04
C ARG A 145 -11.95 18.01 5.50
N THR A 146 -12.98 17.49 4.85
CA THR A 146 -13.97 18.30 4.13
C THR A 146 -15.31 18.42 4.82
N HIS A 147 -15.65 17.43 5.64
CA HIS A 147 -16.91 17.36 6.35
C HIS A 147 -16.67 17.41 7.87
N GLU A 148 -17.62 17.98 8.60
CA GLU A 148 -17.60 18.04 10.06
C GLU A 148 -18.00 16.70 10.70
N VAL A 149 -17.37 15.61 10.25
CA VAL A 149 -17.63 14.26 10.77
C VAL A 149 -16.69 13.97 11.92
N THR A 150 -17.23 13.37 12.99
CA THR A 150 -16.41 12.97 14.13
C THR A 150 -15.47 11.82 13.76
N THR A 151 -14.27 11.83 14.33
CA THR A 151 -13.25 10.78 14.14
C THR A 151 -13.81 9.37 14.37
N ARG A 152 -14.67 9.20 15.38
CA ARG A 152 -15.33 7.91 15.69
C ARG A 152 -16.24 7.43 14.56
N ARG A 153 -17.07 8.31 14.00
CA ARG A 153 -17.98 7.94 12.89
C ARG A 153 -17.18 7.53 11.65
N SER A 154 -16.13 8.29 11.34
CA SER A 154 -15.23 7.95 10.23
C SER A 154 -14.54 6.62 10.44
N ALA A 155 -14.03 6.34 11.64
CA ALA A 155 -13.40 5.05 11.97
C ALA A 155 -14.38 3.88 11.83
N VAL A 156 -15.62 4.02 12.30
CA VAL A 156 -16.67 2.99 12.14
C VAL A 156 -16.97 2.76 10.66
N ALA A 157 -17.17 3.83 9.88
CA ALA A 157 -17.43 3.72 8.44
C ALA A 157 -16.28 3.03 7.69
N TYR A 158 -15.03 3.31 8.08
CA TYR A 158 -13.85 2.66 7.53
C TYR A 158 -13.80 1.16 7.84
N VAL A 159 -14.08 0.77 9.09
CA VAL A 159 -14.12 -0.64 9.48
C VAL A 159 -15.24 -1.38 8.73
N LEU A 160 -16.45 -0.81 8.70
CA LEU A 160 -17.58 -1.42 7.99
C LEU A 160 -17.35 -1.53 6.49
N GLY A 161 -16.79 -0.48 5.86
CA GLY A 161 -16.45 -0.49 4.44
C GLY A 161 -15.42 -1.57 4.09
N ASN A 162 -14.36 -1.70 4.89
CA ASN A 162 -13.37 -2.77 4.69
C ASN A 162 -13.92 -4.15 5.02
N ALA A 163 -14.83 -4.29 5.99
CA ALA A 163 -15.51 -5.56 6.25
C ALA A 163 -16.40 -5.99 5.07
N ALA A 164 -17.09 -5.04 4.44
CA ALA A 164 -17.88 -5.30 3.23
C ALA A 164 -16.97 -5.71 2.05
N LEU A 165 -15.86 -5.00 1.84
CA LEU A 165 -14.87 -5.34 0.81
C LEU A 165 -14.20 -6.70 1.06
N LEU A 166 -13.91 -7.04 2.32
CA LEU A 166 -13.40 -8.36 2.70
C LEU A 166 -14.43 -9.44 2.43
N THR A 167 -15.70 -9.19 2.76
CA THR A 167 -16.80 -10.13 2.47
C THR A 167 -16.91 -10.36 0.97
N LEU A 168 -16.89 -9.30 0.16
CA LEU A 168 -16.86 -9.39 -1.30
C LEU A 168 -15.66 -10.21 -1.79
N LEU A 169 -14.47 -9.96 -1.23
CA LEU A 169 -13.23 -10.65 -1.60
C LEU A 169 -13.26 -12.15 -1.29
N VAL A 170 -13.89 -12.55 -0.19
CA VAL A 170 -14.00 -13.95 0.22
C VAL A 170 -15.10 -14.68 -0.55
N LEU A 171 -16.25 -14.03 -0.77
CA LEU A 171 -17.42 -14.66 -1.40
C LEU A 171 -17.39 -14.61 -2.92
N VAL A 172 -16.81 -13.54 -3.51
CA VAL A 172 -16.75 -13.31 -4.96
C VAL A 172 -15.35 -12.85 -5.38
N PRO A 173 -14.32 -13.68 -5.19
CA PRO A 173 -12.91 -13.29 -5.38
C PRO A 173 -12.58 -12.81 -6.79
N GLU A 174 -13.36 -13.17 -7.82
CA GLU A 174 -13.12 -12.68 -9.19
C GLU A 174 -13.36 -11.18 -9.38
N LEU A 175 -14.14 -10.56 -8.49
CA LEU A 175 -14.36 -9.12 -8.50
C LEU A 175 -13.22 -8.32 -7.84
N ARG A 176 -12.22 -8.98 -7.24
CA ARG A 176 -11.16 -8.33 -6.46
C ARG A 176 -10.45 -7.18 -7.19
N ARG A 177 -10.12 -7.39 -8.47
CA ARG A 177 -9.42 -6.43 -9.33
C ARG A 177 -10.31 -5.23 -9.69
N TRP A 178 -11.58 -5.50 -10.02
CA TRP A 178 -12.57 -4.47 -10.33
C TRP A 178 -12.93 -3.63 -9.10
N ALA A 179 -13.11 -4.28 -7.95
CA ALA A 179 -13.33 -3.61 -6.68
C ALA A 179 -12.13 -2.73 -6.29
N PHE A 180 -10.89 -3.20 -6.50
CA PHE A 180 -9.71 -2.38 -6.27
C PHE A 180 -9.67 -1.16 -7.19
N ALA A 181 -9.92 -1.34 -8.49
CA ALA A 181 -9.99 -0.25 -9.44
C ALA A 181 -11.07 0.78 -9.03
N ALA A 182 -12.26 0.31 -8.64
CA ALA A 182 -13.33 1.18 -8.15
C ALA A 182 -12.91 1.97 -6.89
N VAL A 183 -12.29 1.31 -5.90
CA VAL A 183 -11.78 1.99 -4.70
C VAL A 183 -10.75 3.06 -5.05
N VAL A 184 -9.80 2.78 -5.95
CA VAL A 184 -8.80 3.76 -6.40
C VAL A 184 -9.45 4.95 -7.11
N LEU A 185 -10.38 4.70 -8.03
CA LEU A 185 -11.09 5.77 -8.74
C LEU A 185 -11.92 6.64 -7.79
N VAL A 186 -12.62 6.02 -6.84
CA VAL A 186 -13.36 6.75 -5.80
C VAL A 186 -12.39 7.55 -4.94
N ALA A 187 -11.27 6.98 -4.50
CA ALA A 187 -10.24 7.66 -3.72
C ALA A 187 -9.73 8.92 -4.43
N ILE A 188 -9.30 8.80 -5.70
CA ILE A 188 -8.86 9.92 -6.54
C ILE A 188 -9.96 10.97 -6.68
N ALA A 189 -11.20 10.54 -6.96
CA ALA A 189 -12.32 11.45 -7.15
C ALA A 189 -12.72 12.18 -5.85
N THR A 190 -12.68 11.51 -4.70
CA THR A 190 -12.94 12.13 -3.40
C THR A 190 -11.85 13.10 -3.00
N GLU A 191 -10.58 12.76 -3.26
CA GLU A 191 -9.43 13.61 -2.98
C GLU A 191 -9.44 14.85 -3.87
N TRP A 192 -9.75 14.69 -5.16
CA TRP A 192 -9.93 15.80 -6.09
C TRP A 192 -11.06 16.74 -5.64
N ARG A 193 -12.24 16.21 -5.33
CA ARG A 193 -13.37 17.02 -4.83
C ARG A 193 -13.02 17.74 -3.53
N ALA A 194 -12.33 17.06 -2.62
CA ALA A 194 -11.90 17.64 -1.36
C ALA A 194 -11.03 18.87 -1.59
N ARG A 195 -10.06 18.75 -2.51
CA ARG A 195 -9.20 19.87 -2.91
C ARG A 195 -9.99 20.98 -3.60
N SER A 196 -10.82 20.65 -4.59
CA SER A 196 -11.62 21.63 -5.34
C SER A 196 -12.58 22.42 -4.45
N SER A 197 -12.98 21.88 -3.30
CA SER A 197 -13.79 22.60 -2.31
C SER A 197 -13.05 23.69 -1.53
N GLY A 198 -11.72 23.78 -1.66
CA GLY A 198 -10.88 24.69 -0.88
C GLY A 198 -10.66 24.27 0.59
N ARG A 199 -11.37 23.25 1.07
CA ARG A 199 -11.26 22.73 2.45
C ARG A 199 -10.06 21.81 2.66
N ALA A 200 -9.56 21.19 1.60
CA ALA A 200 -8.41 20.30 1.64
C ALA A 200 -7.20 20.95 0.92
N ARG A 201 -6.09 21.09 1.62
CA ARG A 201 -4.86 21.73 1.12
C ARG A 201 -3.77 20.70 0.80
N GLY A 202 -2.62 21.17 0.35
CA GLY A 202 -1.43 20.36 0.09
C GLY A 202 -0.86 20.60 -1.31
N ASP A 203 0.41 20.32 -1.49
CA ASP A 203 1.12 20.53 -2.75
C ASP A 203 0.67 19.51 -3.81
N LEU A 204 0.04 20.03 -4.87
CA LEU A 204 -0.53 19.23 -5.97
C LEU A 204 0.52 18.38 -6.67
N ARG A 205 1.81 18.78 -6.64
CA ARG A 205 2.89 18.02 -7.28
C ARG A 205 3.00 16.62 -6.69
N TYR A 206 2.82 16.47 -5.37
CA TYR A 206 2.82 15.14 -4.73
C TYR A 206 1.62 14.31 -5.16
N PHE A 207 0.42 14.90 -5.22
CA PHE A 207 -0.78 14.18 -5.63
C PHE A 207 -0.72 13.75 -7.10
N ALA A 208 -0.34 14.66 -8.00
CA ALA A 208 -0.17 14.37 -9.42
C ALA A 208 0.92 13.32 -9.65
N ALA A 209 2.05 13.42 -8.94
CA ALA A 209 3.10 12.40 -8.99
C ALA A 209 2.61 11.05 -8.47
N ALA A 210 1.83 11.01 -7.38
CA ALA A 210 1.27 9.76 -6.85
C ALA A 210 0.37 9.06 -7.86
N VAL A 211 -0.54 9.81 -8.51
CA VAL A 211 -1.42 9.27 -9.56
C VAL A 211 -0.61 8.79 -10.76
N GLY A 212 0.38 9.57 -11.22
CA GLY A 212 1.23 9.19 -12.34
C GLY A 212 2.07 7.93 -12.06
N VAL A 213 2.70 7.84 -10.88
CA VAL A 213 3.50 6.68 -10.46
C VAL A 213 2.62 5.45 -10.28
N LEU A 214 1.42 5.58 -9.71
CA LEU A 214 0.45 4.47 -9.61
C LEU A 214 0.01 3.99 -10.99
N GLY A 215 -0.29 4.92 -11.92
CA GLY A 215 -0.63 4.62 -13.30
C GLY A 215 0.48 3.86 -14.02
N LEU A 216 1.74 4.30 -13.87
CA LEU A 216 2.90 3.59 -14.42
C LEU A 216 3.04 2.19 -13.80
N GLY A 217 2.85 2.06 -12.49
CA GLY A 217 2.81 0.77 -11.82
C GLY A 217 1.75 -0.15 -12.44
N PHE A 218 0.53 0.37 -12.66
CA PHE A 218 -0.57 -0.38 -13.24
C PHE A 218 -0.25 -0.88 -14.67
N VAL A 219 0.47 -0.09 -15.46
CA VAL A 219 0.99 -0.51 -16.77
C VAL A 219 1.92 -1.72 -16.63
N PHE A 220 2.89 -1.68 -15.70
CA PHE A 220 3.77 -2.83 -15.44
C PHE A 220 3.00 -4.05 -14.94
N TRP A 221 1.98 -3.85 -14.11
CA TRP A 221 1.10 -4.92 -13.65
C TRP A 221 0.33 -5.58 -14.81
N ILE A 222 -0.21 -4.80 -15.75
CA ILE A 222 -0.88 -5.32 -16.96
C ILE A 222 0.11 -6.09 -17.84
N ILE A 223 1.28 -5.52 -18.11
CA ILE A 223 2.33 -6.14 -18.94
C ILE A 223 2.74 -7.50 -18.36
N ASP A 224 2.92 -7.58 -17.04
CA ASP A 224 3.27 -8.82 -16.33
C ASP A 224 2.13 -9.85 -16.39
N LEU A 225 0.90 -9.43 -16.11
CA LEU A 225 -0.29 -10.28 -16.13
C LEU A 225 -0.56 -10.87 -17.52
N LEU A 226 -0.37 -10.06 -18.57
CA LEU A 226 -0.52 -10.47 -19.97
C LEU A 226 0.73 -11.17 -20.52
N ARG A 227 1.79 -11.27 -19.73
CA ARG A 227 3.08 -11.89 -20.09
C ARG A 227 3.77 -11.30 -21.32
N ILE A 228 3.52 -10.03 -21.63
CA ILE A 228 4.03 -9.38 -22.87
C ILE A 228 5.57 -9.38 -22.90
N THR A 229 6.23 -9.10 -21.77
CA THR A 229 7.70 -9.11 -21.64
C THR A 229 8.17 -10.13 -20.59
N CYS A 230 7.51 -11.29 -20.52
CA CYS A 230 7.73 -12.24 -19.43
C CYS A 230 9.06 -13.01 -19.56
N ALA A 231 9.93 -12.82 -18.56
CA ALA A 231 11.12 -13.63 -18.32
C ALA A 231 11.04 -14.27 -16.92
N PRO A 232 10.51 -15.51 -16.79
CA PRO A 232 10.15 -16.10 -15.49
C PRO A 232 11.30 -16.25 -14.48
N MET A 233 12.54 -16.28 -14.96
CA MET A 233 13.76 -16.41 -14.14
C MET A 233 14.49 -15.09 -13.91
N SER A 234 14.00 -14.00 -14.47
CA SER A 234 14.60 -12.68 -14.33
C SER A 234 14.50 -12.17 -12.89
N ILE A 235 15.50 -11.40 -12.44
CA ILE A 235 15.39 -10.61 -11.21
C ILE A 235 14.57 -9.33 -11.40
N VAL A 236 14.34 -8.93 -12.65
CA VAL A 236 13.47 -7.82 -13.04
C VAL A 236 12.12 -8.41 -13.42
N GLN A 237 11.13 -8.22 -12.54
CA GLN A 237 9.75 -8.68 -12.71
C GLN A 237 8.83 -7.47 -12.85
N GLY A 238 7.87 -7.52 -13.80
CA GLY A 238 6.91 -6.43 -13.97
C GLY A 238 6.00 -6.28 -12.75
N HIS A 239 5.63 -7.41 -12.13
CA HIS A 239 4.91 -7.39 -10.87
C HIS A 239 5.75 -6.85 -9.69
N GLY A 240 7.07 -7.12 -9.69
CA GLY A 240 7.99 -6.50 -8.74
C GLY A 240 8.06 -4.97 -8.89
N ALA A 241 8.02 -4.45 -10.12
CA ALA A 241 7.93 -3.02 -10.39
C ALA A 241 6.61 -2.42 -9.88
N TRP A 242 5.50 -3.15 -10.01
CA TRP A 242 4.20 -2.77 -9.41
C TRP A 242 4.31 -2.56 -7.90
N HIS A 243 4.99 -3.43 -7.16
CA HIS A 243 5.18 -3.25 -5.71
C HIS A 243 5.97 -1.98 -5.37
N VAL A 244 7.12 -1.79 -6.03
CA VAL A 244 8.01 -0.65 -5.73
C VAL A 244 7.33 0.67 -6.10
N LEU A 245 6.67 0.74 -7.26
CA LEU A 245 5.94 1.92 -7.71
C LEU A 245 4.70 2.17 -6.83
N GLY A 246 3.99 1.12 -6.41
CA GLY A 246 2.87 1.24 -5.47
C GLY A 246 3.31 1.81 -4.12
N ALA A 247 4.44 1.34 -3.57
CA ALA A 247 5.02 1.88 -2.34
C ALA A 247 5.45 3.34 -2.52
N ALA A 248 6.08 3.68 -3.66
CA ALA A 248 6.45 5.05 -3.99
C ALA A 248 5.21 5.98 -4.11
N ALA A 249 4.14 5.51 -4.75
CA ALA A 249 2.88 6.25 -4.83
C ALA A 249 2.29 6.49 -3.43
N ALA A 250 2.31 5.50 -2.54
CA ALA A 250 1.88 5.68 -1.15
C ALA A 250 2.75 6.68 -0.37
N ALA A 251 4.07 6.67 -0.58
CA ALA A 251 4.98 7.66 -0.01
C ALA A 251 4.68 9.08 -0.51
N LEU A 252 4.30 9.23 -1.79
CA LEU A 252 3.87 10.50 -2.37
C LEU A 252 2.52 10.96 -1.82
N VAL A 253 1.56 10.06 -1.59
CA VAL A 253 0.30 10.37 -0.89
C VAL A 253 0.59 10.86 0.53
N PHE A 254 1.49 10.21 1.26
CA PHE A 254 1.92 10.70 2.57
C PHE A 254 2.56 12.10 2.47
N GLY A 255 3.44 12.30 1.49
CA GLY A 255 4.05 13.60 1.17
C GLY A 255 3.02 14.70 0.92
N TYR A 256 1.98 14.38 0.17
CA TYR A 256 0.85 15.26 -0.08
C TYR A 256 0.15 15.65 1.23
N TYR A 257 -0.19 14.70 2.10
CA TYR A 257 -0.86 14.99 3.37
C TYR A 257 0.02 15.78 4.36
N VAL A 258 1.32 15.51 4.44
CA VAL A 258 2.20 16.30 5.33
C VAL A 258 2.51 17.70 4.80
N SER A 259 2.27 17.95 3.51
CA SER A 259 2.46 19.27 2.90
C SER A 259 1.35 20.27 3.25
N GLU A 260 0.23 19.82 3.83
CA GLU A 260 -0.87 20.68 4.28
C GLU A 260 -0.40 21.82 5.20
N GLY A 261 0.58 21.56 6.06
CA GLY A 261 1.12 22.54 7.01
C GLY A 261 2.21 23.47 6.44
N ARG A 262 2.46 23.48 5.13
CA ARG A 262 3.48 24.35 4.50
C ARG A 262 2.91 25.66 3.93
N GLU A 263 1.64 25.71 3.57
CA GLU A 263 1.06 26.85 2.85
C GLU A 263 0.61 28.00 3.76
N GLU A 264 0.56 27.82 5.08
CA GLU A 264 0.22 28.91 6.03
C GLU A 264 1.34 29.95 6.23
N GLY A 265 2.52 29.76 5.64
CA GLY A 265 3.68 30.66 5.80
C GLY A 265 4.00 31.55 4.61
N THR A 266 3.16 31.59 3.57
CA THR A 266 3.36 32.41 2.37
C THR A 266 2.08 33.12 1.96
N ALA A 267 1.47 33.85 2.90
CA ALA A 267 0.46 34.85 2.64
C ALA A 267 0.88 36.15 3.35
#